data_AF-A0A7Y2L1Q3-F1
#
_entry.id   AF-A0A7Y2L1Q3-F1
#
_cell.length_a   1.000
_cell.length_b   1.000
_cell.length_c   1.000
_cell.angle_alpha   90.00
_cell.angle_beta   90.00
_cell.angle_gamma   90.00
#
_symmetry.space_group_name_H-M   'P 1'
#
loop_
_entity.id
_entity.type
_entity.pdbx_description
1 polymer ?
#
loop_
_entity_poly.entity_id
_entity_poly.type
_entity_poly.pdbx_seq_one_letter_code
_entity_poly.pdbx_strand_id
1 'polypeptide(L)' 'AREAVVVGIGVGVVSAAEFGSDSRVIALPITDCKRRLTETLVCLQEQSSRRVVATFLDIVRESL' A
#
# COMPACT_ATOMS: atom_id res chain seq x y z
N ALA A 1 7.44 9.58 4.96
CA ALA A 1 7.47 9.05 6.34
C ALA A 1 8.77 8.29 6.65
N ARG A 2 9.19 7.33 5.82
CA ARG A 2 10.39 6.50 6.07
C ARG A 2 11.64 7.29 6.46
N GLU A 3 12.05 8.29 5.68
CA GLU A 3 13.28 9.04 5.97
C GLU A 3 13.23 9.77 7.33
N ALA A 4 12.08 10.25 7.77
CA ALA A 4 11.93 10.87 9.09
C ALA A 4 12.15 9.86 10.23
N VAL A 5 11.72 8.61 10.05
CA VAL A 5 11.98 7.51 11.00
C VAL A 5 13.47 7.18 11.03
N VAL A 6 14.11 7.12 9.87
CA VAL A 6 15.56 6.85 9.74
C VAL A 6 16.40 7.87 10.49
N VAL A 7 16.03 9.16 10.44
CA VAL A 7 16.75 10.23 11.16
C VAL A 7 16.31 10.40 12.62
N GLY A 8 15.48 9.49 13.15
CA GLY A 8 15.12 9.46 14.56
C GLY A 8 14.06 10.47 15.00
N ILE A 9 13.27 11.04 14.07
CA ILE A 9 12.20 11.99 14.41
C ILE A 9 10.99 11.29 15.07
N GLY A 10 10.82 9.98 14.84
CA GLY A 10 9.74 9.21 15.46
C GLY A 10 9.51 7.84 14.84
N VAL A 11 8.28 7.33 14.99
CA VAL A 11 7.84 6.02 14.48
C VAL A 11 6.80 6.21 13.37
N GLY A 12 6.87 5.39 12.32
CA GLY A 12 5.88 5.35 11.25
C GLY A 12 5.07 4.06 11.30
N VAL A 13 3.79 4.15 10.92
CA VAL A 13 2.93 2.98 10.71
C VAL A 13 2.74 2.79 9.21
N VAL A 14 2.99 1.58 8.74
CA VAL A 14 2.83 1.18 7.34
C VAL A 14 2.21 -0.22 7.30
N SER A 15 1.57 -0.59 6.18
CA SER A 15 1.17 -1.97 6.00
C SER A 15 2.39 -2.89 5.88
N ALA A 16 2.22 -4.17 6.16
CA ALA A 16 3.27 -5.16 5.96
C ALA A 16 3.75 -5.21 4.49
N ALA A 17 2.84 -4.99 3.53
CA ALA A 17 3.17 -4.95 2.11
C ALA A 17 4.03 -3.72 1.72
N GLU A 18 3.88 -2.59 2.41
CA GLU A 18 4.60 -1.35 2.12
C GLU A 18 5.96 -1.23 2.85
N PHE A 19 6.26 -2.12 3.81
CA PHE A 19 7.49 -2.00 4.60
C PHE A 19 8.76 -2.19 3.77
N GLY A 20 8.73 -2.96 2.67
CA GLY A 20 9.90 -3.14 1.79
C GLY A 20 11.13 -3.70 2.52
N SER A 21 12.34 -3.38 2.03
CA SER A 21 13.60 -4.00 2.46
C SER A 21 14.70 -3.01 2.89
N ASP A 22 14.34 -1.87 3.48
CA ASP A 22 15.34 -0.89 3.97
C ASP A 22 15.94 -1.33 5.31
N SER A 23 17.24 -1.63 5.32
CA SER A 23 17.96 -2.14 6.50
C SER A 23 18.17 -1.09 7.60
N ARG A 24 17.90 0.19 7.35
CA ARG A 24 18.04 1.28 8.34
C ARG A 24 16.89 1.34 9.33
N VAL A 25 15.80 0.60 9.08
CA VAL A 25 14.62 0.55 9.94
C VAL A 25 14.25 -0.90 10.24
N ILE A 26 13.62 -1.10 11.40
CA ILE A 26 13.07 -2.40 11.79
C ILE A 26 11.55 -2.32 11.87
N ALA A 27 10.86 -3.40 11.54
CA ALA A 27 9.43 -3.51 11.71
C ALA A 27 9.09 -4.04 13.11
N LEU A 28 8.12 -3.39 13.77
CA LEU A 28 7.50 -3.91 15.00
C LEU A 28 6.08 -4.35 14.64
N PRO A 29 5.77 -5.67 14.63
CA PRO A 29 4.46 -6.15 14.23
C PRO A 29 3.40 -5.80 15.28
N ILE A 30 2.28 -5.23 14.83
CA ILE A 30 1.10 -4.98 15.67
C ILE A 30 0.19 -6.21 15.59
N THR A 31 0.11 -7.02 16.65
CA THR A 31 -0.53 -8.34 16.62
C THR A 31 -2.00 -8.34 17.04
N ASP A 32 -2.45 -7.31 17.75
CA ASP A 32 -3.81 -7.18 18.32
C ASP A 32 -4.71 -6.21 17.54
N CYS A 33 -4.21 -5.64 16.44
CA CYS A 33 -4.99 -4.76 15.58
C CYS A 33 -5.97 -5.58 14.71
N LYS A 34 -7.26 -5.41 14.98
CA LYS A 34 -8.34 -6.01 14.16
C LYS A 34 -8.76 -5.15 12.98
N ARG A 35 -8.18 -3.96 12.82
CA ARG A 35 -8.49 -3.06 11.71
C ARG A 35 -7.68 -3.47 10.49
N ARG A 36 -8.34 -3.54 9.34
CA ARG A 36 -7.70 -3.77 8.05
C ARG A 36 -7.46 -2.43 7.38
N LEU A 37 -6.29 -2.29 6.75
CA LEU A 37 -6.07 -1.20 5.80
C LEU A 37 -6.84 -1.54 4.53
N THR A 38 -7.77 -0.66 4.12
CA THR A 38 -8.52 -0.84 2.88
C THR A 38 -7.76 -0.18 1.75
N GLU A 39 -7.26 -0.99 0.82
CA GLU A 39 -6.69 -0.51 -0.43
C GLU A 39 -7.80 -0.39 -1.47
N THR A 40 -7.84 0.72 -2.21
CA THR A 40 -8.87 0.95 -3.24
C THR A 40 -8.22 1.39 -4.53
N LEU A 41 -8.57 0.71 -5.61
CA LEU A 41 -8.15 1.11 -6.94
C LEU A 41 -9.23 1.99 -7.56
N VAL A 42 -8.88 3.22 -7.91
CA VAL A 42 -9.81 4.23 -8.43
C VAL A 42 -9.38 4.70 -9.82
N CYS A 43 -10.36 4.92 -10.69
CA CYS A 43 -10.15 5.54 -11.99
C CYS A 43 -11.23 6.58 -12.26
N LEU A 44 -10.91 7.61 -13.05
CA LEU A 44 -11.92 8.54 -13.55
C LEU A 44 -12.88 7.78 -14.47
N GLN A 45 -14.18 8.07 -14.34
CA GLN A 45 -15.22 7.35 -15.06
C GLN A 45 -15.01 7.45 -16.58
N GLU A 46 -14.60 8.61 -17.09
CA GLU A 46 -14.33 8.87 -18.51
C GLU A 46 -13.12 8.07 -19.04
N GLN A 47 -12.23 7.63 -18.15
CA GLN A 47 -11.05 6.85 -18.49
C GLN A 47 -11.27 5.33 -18.37
N SER A 48 -12.34 4.90 -17.70
CA SER A 48 -12.63 3.49 -17.42
C SER A 48 -12.77 2.63 -18.68
N SER A 49 -13.25 3.20 -19.79
CA SER A 49 -13.43 2.51 -21.07
C SER A 49 -12.16 2.42 -21.91
N ARG A 50 -11.08 3.12 -21.54
CA ARG A 50 -9.81 2.99 -22.26
C ARG A 50 -9.28 1.58 -22.06
N ARG A 51 -8.99 0.90 -23.16
CA ARG A 51 -8.55 -0.50 -23.18
C ARG A 51 -7.48 -0.82 -22.13
N VAL A 52 -6.46 0.03 -21.99
CA VAL A 52 -5.38 -0.17 -21.00
C VAL A 52 -5.91 -0.17 -19.57
N VAL A 53 -6.80 0.77 -19.23
CA VAL A 53 -7.38 0.88 -17.89
C VAL A 53 -8.33 -0.28 -17.62
N ALA A 54 -9.21 -0.61 -18.56
CA ALA A 54 -10.13 -1.74 -18.45
C ALA A 54 -9.38 -3.06 -18.26
N THR A 55 -8.41 -3.36 -19.12
CA THR A 55 -7.59 -4.58 -19.02
C THR A 55 -6.84 -4.64 -17.69
N PHE A 56 -6.27 -3.54 -17.22
CA PHE A 56 -5.60 -3.51 -15.92
C PHE A 56 -6.55 -3.82 -14.77
N LEU A 57 -7.75 -3.20 -14.76
CA LEU A 57 -8.78 -3.45 -13.75
C LEU A 57 -9.23 -4.91 -13.76
N ASP A 58 -9.39 -5.52 -14.93
CA ASP A 58 -9.81 -6.92 -15.05
C ASP A 58 -8.73 -7.87 -14.53
N ILE A 59 -7.45 -7.63 -14.88
CA ILE A 59 -6.31 -8.42 -14.35
C ILE A 59 -6.27 -8.36 -12.81
N VAL A 60 -6.45 -7.17 -12.24
CA VAL A 60 -6.43 -7.00 -10.77
C VAL A 60 -7.60 -7.74 -10.13
N ARG A 61 -8.80 -7.71 -10.72
CA ARG A 61 -9.96 -8.45 -10.20
C ARG A 61 -9.76 -9.96 -10.21
N GLU A 62 -9.06 -10.50 -11.20
CA GLU A 62 -8.74 -11.94 -11.28
C GLU A 62 -7.65 -12.36 -10.28
N SER A 63 -6.84 -11.39 -9.82
CA SER A 63 -5.70 -11.64 -8.92
C SER A 63 -6.02 -11.45 -7.43
N LEU A 64 -7.24 -11.03 -7.10
CA LEU A 64 -7.76 -10.84 -5.73
C LEU A 64 -8.52 -12.08 -5.24
#